data_AF-A0A099KKP3-F1
#
_entry.id   AF-A0A099KKP3-F1
#
_cell.length_a   1.000
_cell.length_b   1.000
_cell.length_c   1.000
_cell.angle_alpha   90.00
_cell.angle_beta   90.00
_cell.angle_gamma   90.00
#
_symmetry.space_group_name_H-M   'P 1'
#
loop_
_entity.id
_entity.type
_entity.pdbx_description
1 polymer ?
#
loop_
_entity_poly.entity_id
_entity_poly.type
_entity_poly.pdbx_seq_one_letter_code
_entity_poly.pdbx_strand_id
1 'polypeptide(L)'
;MNNEHTNKRILARGCDPVASQQAAQALPPLMGNPEYVATSDDVEFIDKLKNETWSVIFFAPGACRFNAENHPIPGNNKQTRGWSLEQYKALVRQTQGANIQIVETLSEQETVTHLKAALAAAQ
;
A
#
# COMPACT_ATOMS: atom_id res chain seq x y z
N MET A 1 -22.93 -8.49 5.57
CA MET A 1 -22.80 -7.03 5.73
C MET A 1 -22.16 -6.50 4.46
N ASN A 2 -22.88 -5.69 3.69
CA ASN A 2 -22.30 -4.99 2.54
C ASN A 2 -21.47 -3.83 3.11
N ASN A 3 -20.19 -4.10 3.35
CA ASN A 3 -19.22 -3.08 3.72
C ASN A 3 -18.80 -2.36 2.43
N GLU A 4 -19.67 -1.47 1.95
CA GLU A 4 -19.29 -0.54 0.89
C GLU A 4 -18.19 0.38 1.42
N HIS A 5 -17.15 0.58 0.62
CA HIS A 5 -15.96 1.35 0.95
C HIS A 5 -15.67 2.40 -0.12
N THR A 6 -16.69 2.80 -0.89
CA THR A 6 -16.60 3.76 -2.01
C THR A 6 -16.11 5.15 -1.62
N ASN A 7 -16.18 5.50 -0.33
CA ASN A 7 -15.62 6.74 0.22
C ASN A 7 -14.19 6.59 0.77
N LYS A 8 -13.60 5.40 0.70
CA LYS A 8 -12.26 5.10 1.21
C LYS A 8 -11.26 4.99 0.07
N ARG A 9 -10.02 5.36 0.37
CA ARG A 9 -8.92 5.40 -0.59
C ARG A 9 -7.74 4.59 -0.10
N ILE A 10 -7.21 3.73 -0.96
CA ILE A 10 -6.00 2.93 -0.72
C ILE A 10 -4.87 3.49 -1.58
N LEU A 11 -3.77 3.88 -0.95
CA LEU A 11 -2.51 4.08 -1.67
C LEU A 11 -1.68 2.81 -1.56
N ALA A 12 -1.49 2.15 -2.70
CA ALA A 12 -0.72 0.92 -2.80
C ALA A 12 0.67 1.18 -3.37
N ARG A 13 1.67 0.57 -2.75
CA ARG A 13 3.03 0.49 -3.26
C ARG A 13 3.32 -0.93 -3.71
N GLY A 14 3.23 -1.19 -5.02
CA GLY A 14 3.71 -2.40 -5.69
C GLY A 14 5.01 -2.11 -6.44
N CYS A 15 5.77 -3.09 -6.93
CA CYS A 15 7.04 -2.80 -7.63
C CYS A 15 7.06 -3.06 -9.14
N ASP A 16 6.06 -3.74 -9.66
CA ASP A 16 5.88 -3.93 -11.08
C ASP A 16 4.71 -3.07 -11.58
N PRO A 17 4.91 -2.19 -12.57
CA PRO A 17 3.84 -1.33 -13.08
C PRO A 17 2.64 -2.10 -13.62
N VAL A 18 2.85 -3.23 -14.30
CA VAL A 18 1.77 -4.03 -14.91
C VAL A 18 0.96 -4.74 -13.83
N ALA A 19 1.60 -5.40 -12.88
CA ALA A 19 0.95 -6.04 -11.75
C ALA A 19 0.22 -5.02 -10.88
N SER A 20 0.80 -3.83 -10.68
CA SER A 20 0.17 -2.73 -9.95
C SER A 20 -1.12 -2.27 -10.63
N GLN A 21 -1.10 -2.11 -11.97
CA GLN A 21 -2.29 -1.76 -12.74
C GLN A 21 -3.35 -2.86 -12.70
N GLN A 22 -2.96 -4.13 -12.81
CA GLN A 22 -3.87 -5.27 -12.71
C GLN A 22 -4.53 -5.34 -11.33
N ALA A 23 -3.75 -5.13 -10.25
CA ALA A 23 -4.27 -5.09 -8.89
C ALA A 23 -5.28 -3.95 -8.69
N ALA A 24 -5.03 -2.78 -9.28
CA ALA A 24 -5.95 -1.64 -9.22
C ALA A 24 -7.30 -1.91 -9.92
N GLN A 25 -7.33 -2.81 -10.89
CA GLN A 25 -8.57 -3.23 -11.56
C GLN A 25 -9.28 -4.37 -10.82
N ALA A 26 -8.51 -5.32 -10.27
CA ALA A 26 -9.05 -6.56 -9.72
C ALA A 26 -9.47 -6.46 -8.24
N LEU A 27 -8.73 -5.70 -7.42
CA LEU A 27 -8.95 -5.68 -5.97
C LEU A 27 -10.18 -4.88 -5.52
N PRO A 28 -10.51 -3.70 -6.06
CA PRO A 28 -11.61 -2.88 -5.53
C PRO A 28 -12.96 -3.60 -5.45
N PRO A 29 -13.42 -4.32 -6.50
CA PRO A 29 -14.71 -5.03 -6.44
C PRO A 29 -14.79 -6.08 -5.34
N LEU A 30 -13.65 -6.66 -4.96
CA LEU A 30 -13.59 -7.66 -3.91
C LEU A 30 -13.76 -7.05 -2.52
N MET A 31 -13.56 -5.73 -2.36
CA MET A 31 -13.45 -5.04 -1.07
C MET A 31 -14.48 -3.91 -0.90
N GLY A 32 -15.60 -3.95 -1.61
CA GLY A 32 -16.62 -2.90 -1.50
C GLY A 32 -16.28 -1.62 -2.28
N ASN A 33 -15.49 -1.75 -3.34
CA ASN A 33 -15.15 -0.69 -4.30
C ASN A 33 -14.49 0.58 -3.72
N PRO A 34 -13.47 0.50 -2.85
CA PRO A 34 -12.67 1.68 -2.51
C PRO A 34 -11.92 2.20 -3.75
N GLU A 35 -11.55 3.48 -3.74
CA GLU A 35 -10.57 3.97 -4.69
C GLU A 35 -9.22 3.30 -4.40
N TYR A 36 -8.61 2.68 -5.40
CA TYR A 36 -7.33 2.00 -5.26
C TYR A 36 -6.31 2.64 -6.20
N VAL A 37 -5.35 3.34 -5.62
CA VAL A 37 -4.30 4.05 -6.34
C VAL A 37 -3.01 3.27 -6.19
N ALA A 38 -2.62 2.58 -7.26
CA ALA A 38 -1.40 1.79 -7.29
C ALA A 38 -0.23 2.60 -7.84
N THR A 39 0.89 2.56 -7.13
CA THR A 39 2.17 3.17 -7.52
C THR A 39 3.22 2.08 -7.67
N SER A 40 4.10 2.26 -8.65
CA SER A 40 5.18 1.30 -8.96
C SER A 40 6.57 1.77 -8.56
N ASP A 41 6.69 3.03 -8.10
CA ASP A 41 7.92 3.63 -7.66
C ASP A 41 7.71 4.56 -6.43
N ASP A 42 8.76 4.75 -5.62
CA ASP A 42 8.73 5.62 -4.44
C ASP A 42 8.58 7.14 -4.71
N VAL A 43 8.88 7.68 -5.90
CA VAL A 43 8.71 9.12 -6.20
C VAL A 43 7.22 9.38 -6.25
N GLU A 44 6.52 8.61 -7.09
CA GLU A 44 5.06 8.71 -7.20
C GLU A 44 4.39 8.38 -5.86
N PHE A 45 4.81 7.32 -5.19
CA PHE A 45 4.26 6.95 -3.89
C PHE A 45 4.44 8.05 -2.84
N ILE A 46 5.63 8.62 -2.71
CA ILE A 46 5.92 9.66 -1.71
C ILE A 46 5.20 10.96 -2.05
N ASP A 47 5.13 11.32 -3.33
CA ASP A 47 4.40 12.51 -3.77
C ASP A 47 2.91 12.41 -3.39
N LYS A 48 2.27 11.29 -3.74
CA LYS A 48 0.88 11.00 -3.36
C LYS A 48 0.68 10.91 -1.85
N LEU A 49 1.61 10.26 -1.15
CA LEU A 49 1.57 10.15 0.31
C LEU A 49 1.62 11.52 1.00
N LYS A 50 2.30 12.52 0.42
CA LYS A 50 2.46 13.85 1.02
C LYS A 50 1.37 14.84 0.64
N ASN A 51 0.78 14.70 -0.54
CA ASN A 51 -0.15 15.68 -1.08
C ASN A 51 -1.62 15.27 -0.99
N GLU A 52 -1.91 14.01 -0.60
CA GLU A 52 -3.27 13.48 -0.53
C GLU A 52 -3.54 12.79 0.82
N THR A 53 -4.83 12.63 1.14
CA THR A 53 -5.30 11.90 2.32
C THR A 53 -5.71 10.48 1.94
N TRP A 54 -5.30 9.51 2.75
CA TRP A 54 -5.52 8.09 2.52
C TRP A 54 -6.21 7.42 3.70
N SER A 55 -7.06 6.44 3.43
CA SER A 55 -7.70 5.61 4.46
C SER A 55 -6.79 4.46 4.87
N VAL A 56 -6.11 3.85 3.89
CA VAL A 56 -5.21 2.72 4.08
C VAL A 56 -3.97 2.92 3.20
N ILE A 57 -2.80 2.66 3.78
CA ILE A 57 -1.57 2.51 3.02
C ILE A 57 -1.27 1.02 2.89
N PHE A 58 -1.05 0.56 1.66
CA PHE A 58 -0.79 -0.84 1.39
C PHE A 58 0.59 -1.04 0.76
N PHE A 59 1.40 -1.90 1.38
CA PHE A 59 2.62 -2.41 0.79
C PHE A 59 2.33 -3.79 0.22
N ALA A 60 2.32 -3.89 -1.11
CA ALA A 60 1.90 -5.10 -1.82
C ALA A 60 2.82 -6.29 -1.54
N PRO A 61 2.31 -7.54 -1.60
CA PRO A 61 3.13 -8.72 -1.43
C PRO A 61 4.12 -8.84 -2.59
N GLY A 62 5.32 -9.33 -2.28
CA GLY A 62 6.40 -9.33 -3.25
C GLY A 62 6.83 -7.93 -3.70
N ALA A 63 6.31 -6.84 -3.09
CA ALA A 63 6.81 -5.51 -3.31
C ALA A 63 8.31 -5.53 -3.05
N CYS A 64 9.01 -5.01 -4.03
CA CYS A 64 10.43 -5.05 -4.12
C CYS A 64 11.12 -4.26 -2.98
N ARG A 65 11.14 -4.81 -1.75
CA ARG A 65 11.85 -4.28 -0.57
C ARG A 65 12.56 -5.27 0.38
N PHE A 66 12.92 -6.46 -0.08
CA PHE A 66 13.52 -7.56 0.69
C PHE A 66 12.52 -8.53 1.34
N ASN A 67 12.70 -9.82 1.06
CA ASN A 67 11.86 -10.93 1.52
C ASN A 67 12.21 -11.39 2.96
N ALA A 68 11.51 -12.40 3.48
CA ALA A 68 11.74 -12.99 4.81
C ALA A 68 13.15 -13.59 5.03
N GLU A 69 14.00 -13.59 4.01
CA GLU A 69 15.38 -14.12 4.00
C GLU A 69 16.43 -13.00 3.90
N ASN A 70 16.05 -11.73 4.12
CA ASN A 70 16.95 -10.56 4.09
C ASN A 70 17.65 -10.29 2.73
N HIS A 71 17.05 -10.67 1.59
CA HIS A 71 17.63 -10.42 0.26
C HIS A 71 17.08 -9.19 -0.45
N PRO A 72 17.89 -8.41 -1.18
CA PRO A 72 17.44 -7.18 -1.81
C PRO A 72 16.22 -7.31 -2.65
N ILE A 73 15.30 -6.39 -2.41
CA ILE A 73 14.55 -5.93 -3.54
C ILE A 73 14.59 -4.38 -3.58
N PRO A 74 14.96 -3.75 -4.71
CA PRO A 74 15.31 -2.32 -4.75
C PRO A 74 14.10 -1.39 -4.71
N GLY A 75 14.20 -0.33 -3.88
CA GLY A 75 13.25 0.78 -3.78
C GLY A 75 13.93 2.13 -4.05
N ASN A 76 13.76 2.59 -5.29
CA ASN A 76 13.73 3.95 -5.87
C ASN A 76 14.61 5.11 -5.37
N ASN A 77 14.97 5.96 -6.34
CA ASN A 77 15.61 7.28 -6.26
C ASN A 77 16.77 7.42 -5.23
N LYS A 78 17.37 8.61 -5.13
CA LYS A 78 18.50 8.82 -4.21
C LYS A 78 18.07 8.80 -2.73
N GLN A 79 16.79 9.06 -2.44
CA GLN A 79 16.29 9.30 -1.09
C GLN A 79 15.93 8.01 -0.34
N THR A 80 15.32 7.05 -1.03
CA THR A 80 14.81 5.83 -0.39
C THR A 80 15.67 4.59 -0.61
N ARG A 81 16.84 4.78 -1.24
CA ARG A 81 17.84 3.73 -1.43
C ARG A 81 18.25 3.12 -0.09
N GLY A 82 18.04 1.81 0.04
CA GLY A 82 18.40 1.04 1.23
C GLY A 82 17.42 1.17 2.40
N TRP A 83 16.25 1.80 2.19
CA TRP A 83 15.24 1.87 3.24
C TRP A 83 14.64 0.51 3.56
N SER A 84 14.54 0.22 4.86
CA SER A 84 13.70 -0.87 5.38
C SER A 84 12.23 -0.48 5.34
N LEU A 85 11.35 -1.47 5.43
CA LEU A 85 9.91 -1.21 5.49
C LEU A 85 9.52 -0.36 6.71
N GLU A 86 10.21 -0.52 7.84
CA GLU A 86 9.96 0.30 9.04
C GLU A 86 10.24 1.78 8.80
N GLN A 87 11.23 2.13 7.97
CA GLN A 87 11.47 3.52 7.58
C GLN A 87 10.34 4.09 6.74
N TYR A 88 9.73 3.28 5.87
CA TYR A 88 8.52 3.69 5.15
C TYR A 88 7.32 3.84 6.06
N LYS A 89 7.09 2.89 6.98
CA LYS A 89 6.00 2.98 7.96
C LYS A 89 6.15 4.23 8.84
N ALA A 90 7.38 4.59 9.20
CA ALA A 90 7.66 5.83 9.93
C ALA A 90 7.30 7.07 9.10
N LEU A 91 7.69 7.13 7.82
CA LEU A 91 7.30 8.23 6.93
C LEU A 91 5.78 8.32 6.76
N VAL A 92 5.11 7.19 6.58
CA VAL A 92 3.65 7.11 6.47
C VAL A 92 2.99 7.71 7.71
N ARG A 93 3.40 7.29 8.91
CA ARG A 93 2.85 7.82 10.17
C ARG A 93 3.16 9.29 10.38
N GLN A 94 4.35 9.75 9.97
CA GLN A 94 4.72 11.17 10.02
C GLN A 94 3.82 12.02 9.13
N THR A 95 3.39 11.49 7.99
CA THR A 95 2.68 12.25 6.96
C THR A 95 1.16 12.14 7.10
N GLN A 96 0.65 10.96 7.44
CA GLN A 96 -0.78 10.63 7.49
C GLN A 96 -1.32 10.49 8.92
N GLY A 97 -0.45 10.60 9.94
CA GLY A 97 -0.81 10.47 11.35
C GLY A 97 -0.56 9.08 11.94
N ALA A 98 -0.42 9.00 13.26
CA ALA A 98 -0.01 7.77 13.95
C ALA A 98 -1.03 6.62 13.85
N ASN A 99 -2.32 6.93 13.64
CA ASN A 99 -3.41 5.97 13.61
C ASN A 99 -3.76 5.46 12.20
N ILE A 100 -3.02 5.89 11.17
CA ILE A 100 -3.24 5.45 9.79
C ILE A 100 -3.13 3.92 9.70
N GLN A 101 -4.06 3.31 8.96
CA GLN A 101 -4.02 1.88 8.73
C GLN A 101 -2.93 1.56 7.71
N ILE A 102 -1.98 0.71 8.10
CA ILE A 102 -0.92 0.23 7.22
C ILE A 102 -1.05 -1.27 7.09
N VAL A 103 -1.21 -1.76 5.86
CA VAL A 103 -1.27 -3.17 5.54
C VAL A 103 -0.02 -3.58 4.79
N GLU A 104 0.50 -4.74 5.17
CA GLU A 104 1.59 -5.44 4.51
C GLU A 104 1.16 -6.90 4.41
N THR A 105 1.38 -7.52 3.25
CA THR A 105 1.18 -8.96 3.09
C THR A 105 2.41 -9.59 2.48
N LEU A 106 2.66 -10.86 2.83
CA LEU A 106 3.72 -11.67 2.22
C LEU A 106 3.19 -12.57 1.10
N SER A 107 1.86 -12.69 1.00
CA SER A 107 1.15 -13.51 0.03
C SER A 107 -0.05 -12.77 -0.54
N GLU A 108 -0.28 -12.93 -1.84
CA GLU A 108 -1.47 -12.40 -2.53
C GLU A 108 -2.77 -12.95 -1.96
N GLN A 109 -2.76 -14.18 -1.44
CA GLN A 109 -3.96 -14.86 -0.91
C GLN A 109 -4.55 -14.16 0.31
N GLU A 110 -3.72 -13.47 1.09
CA GLU A 110 -4.13 -12.78 2.33
C GLU A 110 -4.51 -11.32 2.10
N THR A 111 -4.08 -10.74 0.97
CA THR A 111 -4.23 -9.31 0.63
C THR A 111 -5.66 -8.82 0.80
N VAL A 112 -6.64 -9.50 0.19
CA VAL A 112 -8.04 -9.07 0.21
C VAL A 112 -8.60 -9.08 1.64
N THR A 113 -8.28 -10.11 2.42
CA THR A 113 -8.77 -10.25 3.80
C THR A 113 -8.21 -9.14 4.68
N HIS A 114 -6.90 -8.87 4.60
CA HIS A 114 -6.26 -7.84 5.41
C HIS A 114 -6.70 -6.43 5.01
N LEU A 115 -6.83 -6.16 3.71
CA LEU A 115 -7.32 -4.86 3.23
C LEU A 115 -8.76 -4.61 3.66
N LYS A 116 -9.64 -5.61 3.64
CA LYS A 116 -11.01 -5.46 4.17
C LYS A 116 -11.02 -5.10 5.65
N ALA A 117 -10.21 -5.78 6.45
CA ALA A 117 -10.13 -5.50 7.89
C ALA A 117 -9.63 -4.07 8.14
N ALA A 118 -8.58 -3.65 7.42
CA ALA A 118 -8.04 -2.30 7.52
C ALA A 118 -9.04 -1.24 7.04
N LEU A 119 -9.75 -1.48 5.93
CA LEU A 119 -10.80 -0.59 5.46
C LEU A 119 -11.93 -0.49 6.48
N ALA A 120 -12.32 -1.57 7.16
CA ALA A 120 -13.33 -1.50 8.21
C ALA A 120 -12.87 -0.70 9.44
N ALA A 121 -11.58 -0.75 9.77
CA ALA A 121 -10.98 -0.04 10.90
C ALA A 121 -10.58 1.42 10.59
N ALA A 122 -10.37 1.76 9.33
CA ALA A 122 -10.04 3.12 8.89
C ALA A 122 -11.22 4.06 9.13
N GLN A 123 -10.93 5.24 9.69
CA GLN A 123 -11.91 6.29 9.95
C GLN A 123 -12.45 6.91 8.67
#